data_AF-A0A7Y2Z8B0-F1
#
_entry.id   AF-A0A7Y2Z8B0-F1
#
_cell.length_a   1.000
_cell.length_b   1.000
_cell.length_c   1.000
_cell.angle_alpha   90.00
_cell.angle_beta   90.00
_cell.angle_gamma   90.00
#
_symmetry.space_group_name_H-M   'P 1'
#
loop_
_entity.id
_entity.type
_entity.pdbx_description
1 polymer ?
#
loop_
_entity_poly.entity_id
_entity_poly.type
_entity_poly.pdbx_seq_one_letter_code
_entity_poly.pdbx_strand_id
1 'polypeptide(L)'
;LMLAILMVAGCVMETTPNIVILSPLLLPLALEIGMHEIHFCIFMITALGIGFITPPLGLNLFVVSGVTGVSVMEISRYAVTFVFTMLIVVLILAFVPALSLWLL
;
A
#
# COMPACT_ATOMS: atom_id res chain seq x y z
N LEU A 1 -0.44 12.31 -5.13
CA LEU A 1 -1.32 11.66 -6.12
C LEU A 1 -1.06 10.16 -6.24
N MET A 2 0.18 9.73 -6.53
CA MET A 2 0.54 8.30 -6.66
C MET A 2 0.11 7.44 -5.48
N LEU A 3 0.32 7.90 -4.24
CA LEU A 3 -0.10 7.19 -3.03
C LEU A 3 -1.60 6.85 -3.05
N ALA A 4 -2.45 7.81 -3.41
CA ALA A 4 -3.89 7.62 -3.44
C ALA A 4 -4.29 6.62 -4.54
N ILE A 5 -3.67 6.69 -5.73
CA ILE A 5 -3.89 5.73 -6.81
C ILE A 5 -3.57 4.31 -6.34
N LEU A 6 -2.38 4.13 -5.74
CA LEU A 6 -1.93 2.83 -5.23
C LEU A 6 -2.84 2.31 -4.12
N MET A 7 -3.24 3.16 -3.18
CA MET A 7 -4.15 2.73 -2.09
C MET A 7 -5.52 2.31 -2.62
N VAL A 8 -6.11 3.09 -3.55
CA VAL A 8 -7.41 2.75 -4.14
C VAL A 8 -7.30 1.45 -4.96
N ALA A 9 -6.23 1.30 -5.75
CA ALA A 9 -5.99 0.09 -6.52
C ALA A 9 -5.77 -1.15 -5.63
N GLY A 10 -5.04 -0.99 -4.52
CA GLY A 10 -4.83 -2.03 -3.51
C GLY A 10 -6.10 -2.45 -2.76
N CYS A 11 -7.14 -1.60 -2.73
CA CYS A 11 -8.45 -1.99 -2.17
C CYS A 11 -9.24 -2.92 -3.10
N VAL A 12 -8.97 -2.89 -4.41
CA VAL A 12 -9.78 -3.61 -5.43
C VAL A 12 -9.11 -4.90 -5.88
N MET A 13 -7.77 -4.90 -5.97
CA MET A 13 -6.99 -6.01 -6.50
C MET A 13 -5.87 -6.42 -5.55
N GLU A 14 -5.43 -7.67 -5.68
CA GLU A 14 -4.26 -8.20 -4.97
C GLU A 14 -2.98 -7.41 -5.29
N THR A 15 -2.01 -7.45 -4.39
CA THR A 15 -0.76 -6.67 -4.50
C THR A 15 0.03 -7.05 -5.75
N THR A 16 0.12 -8.35 -6.08
CA THR A 16 0.87 -8.84 -7.25
C THR A 16 0.34 -8.30 -8.58
N PRO A 17 -0.96 -8.45 -8.94
CA PRO A 17 -1.48 -7.89 -10.19
C PRO A 17 -1.38 -6.37 -10.24
N ASN A 18 -1.54 -5.68 -9.10
CA ASN A 18 -1.31 -4.24 -9.03
C ASN A 18 0.12 -3.86 -9.38
N ILE A 19 1.13 -4.56 -8.86
CA ILE A 19 2.53 -4.32 -9.22
C ILE A 19 2.75 -4.56 -10.72
N VAL A 20 2.26 -5.68 -11.26
CA VAL A 20 2.45 -6.03 -12.68
C VAL A 20 1.84 -4.97 -13.61
N ILE A 21 0.67 -4.42 -13.26
CA ILE A 21 -0.05 -3.45 -14.10
C ILE A 21 0.47 -2.02 -13.88
N LEU A 22 0.60 -1.58 -12.62
CA LEU A 22 0.87 -0.19 -12.29
C LEU A 22 2.35 0.16 -12.28
N SER A 23 3.25 -0.81 -12.07
CA SER A 23 4.70 -0.54 -12.02
C SER A 23 5.23 0.04 -13.33
N PRO A 24 4.97 -0.55 -14.52
CA PRO A 24 5.44 0.04 -15.78
C PRO A 24 4.80 1.42 -16.09
N LEU A 25 3.65 1.72 -15.50
CA LEU A 25 2.96 3.01 -15.67
C LEU A 25 3.53 4.10 -14.73
N LEU A 26 3.77 3.75 -13.47
CA LEU A 26 4.12 4.70 -12.41
C LEU A 26 5.62 4.87 -12.21
N LEU A 27 6.44 3.86 -12.53
CA LEU A 27 7.90 3.94 -12.44
C LEU A 27 8.49 5.06 -13.32
N PRO A 28 8.17 5.21 -14.62
CA PRO A 28 8.73 6.31 -15.42
C PRO A 28 8.35 7.67 -14.85
N LEU A 29 7.12 7.82 -14.36
CA LEU A 29 6.64 9.04 -13.71
C LEU A 29 7.40 9.34 -12.40
N ALA A 30 7.74 8.29 -11.64
CA ALA A 30 8.56 8.38 -10.44
C ALA A 30 9.99 8.85 -10.76
N LEU A 31 10.59 8.30 -11.82
CA LEU A 31 11.93 8.68 -12.26
C LEU A 31 11.96 10.14 -12.75
N GLU A 32 10.91 10.60 -13.45
CA GLU A 32 10.80 12.00 -13.92
C GLU A 32 10.77 13.02 -12.77
N ILE A 33 10.15 12.67 -11.63
CA ILE A 33 10.14 13.53 -10.44
C ILE A 33 11.41 13.39 -9.57
N GLY A 34 12.43 12.67 -10.06
CA GLY A 34 13.71 12.48 -9.39
C GLY A 34 13.70 11.39 -8.30
N MET A 35 12.68 10.53 -8.27
CA MET A 35 12.60 9.45 -7.30
C MET A 35 13.47 8.26 -7.72
N HIS A 36 14.29 7.74 -6.81
CA HIS A 36 15.12 6.56 -7.09
C HIS A 36 14.26 5.30 -7.30
N GLU A 37 14.67 4.42 -8.21
CA GLU A 37 13.93 3.19 -8.57
C GLU A 37 13.64 2.27 -7.37
N ILE A 38 14.65 1.99 -6.53
CA ILE A 38 14.48 1.15 -5.34
C ILE A 38 13.55 1.81 -4.32
N HIS A 39 13.65 3.14 -4.17
CA HIS A 39 12.78 3.89 -3.28
C HIS A 39 11.32 3.83 -3.77
N PHE A 40 11.10 3.99 -5.08
CA PHE A 40 9.79 3.80 -5.70
C PHE A 40 9.22 2.40 -5.42
N CYS A 41 10.01 1.34 -5.61
CA CYS A 41 9.55 -0.03 -5.37
C CYS A 41 9.11 -0.24 -3.91
N ILE A 42 9.89 0.24 -2.95
CA ILE A 42 9.57 0.16 -1.52
C ILE A 42 8.30 0.97 -1.20
N PHE A 43 8.22 2.20 -1.70
CA PHE A 43 7.04 3.05 -1.57
C PHE A 43 5.79 2.38 -2.15
N MET A 44 5.92 1.78 -3.34
CA MET A 44 4.82 1.15 -4.06
C MET A 44 4.26 -0.06 -3.30
N ILE A 45 5.13 -1.00 -2.90
CA ILE A 45 4.73 -2.21 -2.17
C ILE A 45 4.08 -1.83 -0.84
N THR A 46 4.65 -0.83 -0.14
CA THR A 46 4.10 -0.35 1.13
C THR A 46 2.71 0.28 0.93
N ALA A 47 2.55 1.14 -0.07
CA ALA A 47 1.27 1.78 -0.39
C ALA A 47 0.17 0.78 -0.78
N LEU A 48 0.51 -0.23 -1.58
CA LEU A 48 -0.42 -1.30 -1.97
C LEU A 48 -0.82 -2.16 -0.77
N GLY A 49 0.13 -2.46 0.13
CA GLY A 49 -0.14 -3.20 1.36
C GLY A 49 -1.17 -2.50 2.25
N ILE A 50 -1.15 -1.17 2.32
CA ILE A 50 -2.16 -0.38 3.04
C ILE A 50 -3.54 -0.57 2.42
N GLY A 51 -3.65 -0.44 1.09
CA GLY A 51 -4.91 -0.66 0.38
C GLY A 51 -5.50 -2.04 0.68
N PHE A 52 -4.64 -3.04 0.81
CA PHE A 52 -5.04 -4.44 1.03
C PHE A 52 -5.67 -4.71 2.40
N ILE A 53 -5.38 -3.87 3.40
CA ILE A 53 -5.95 -3.95 4.76
C ILE A 53 -6.98 -2.85 5.06
N THR A 54 -7.19 -1.90 4.14
CA THR A 54 -8.03 -0.72 4.38
C THR A 54 -9.52 -1.08 4.42
N PRO A 55 -10.24 -0.82 5.54
CA PRO A 55 -11.69 -0.94 5.60
C PRO A 55 -12.42 -0.06 4.58
N PRO A 56 -13.55 -0.48 3.99
CA PRO A 56 -14.23 -1.78 4.10
C PRO A 56 -13.88 -2.78 2.98
N LEU A 57 -13.00 -2.38 2.05
CA LEU A 57 -12.75 -3.08 0.79
C LEU A 57 -11.52 -4.00 0.81
N GLY A 58 -10.66 -3.91 1.83
CA GLY A 58 -9.44 -4.70 1.92
C GLY A 58 -9.67 -6.21 1.86
N LEU A 59 -9.10 -6.87 0.86
CA LEU A 59 -9.25 -8.31 0.61
C LEU A 59 -8.84 -9.16 1.82
N ASN A 60 -7.84 -8.72 2.57
CA ASN A 60 -7.40 -9.39 3.81
C ASN A 60 -8.51 -9.46 4.87
N LEU A 61 -9.39 -8.46 4.95
CA LEU A 61 -10.50 -8.48 5.91
C LEU A 61 -11.53 -9.57 5.56
N PHE A 62 -11.77 -9.78 4.26
CA PHE A 62 -12.66 -10.85 3.78
C PHE A 62 -12.05 -12.24 4.01
N VAL A 63 -10.74 -12.41 3.78
CA VAL A 63 -10.04 -13.68 4.03
C VAL A 63 -10.08 -14.03 5.51
N VAL A 64 -9.77 -13.09 6.40
CA VAL A 64 -9.80 -13.33 7.85
C VAL A 64 -11.22 -13.60 8.33
N SER A 65 -12.23 -12.88 7.83
CA SER A 65 -13.64 -13.15 8.14
C SER A 65 -14.05 -14.56 7.73
N GLY A 66 -13.62 -15.04 6.56
CA GLY A 66 -13.91 -16.39 6.08
C GLY A 66 -13.27 -17.51 6.93
N VAL A 67 -12.09 -17.25 7.52
CA VAL A 67 -11.39 -18.23 8.37
C VAL A 67 -11.88 -18.20 9.82
N THR A 68 -12.21 -17.02 10.35
CA THR A 68 -12.57 -16.83 11.76
C THR A 68 -14.07 -16.87 12.05
N GLY A 69 -14.92 -16.66 11.03
CA GLY A 69 -16.36 -16.53 11.18
C GLY A 69 -16.82 -15.19 11.79
N VAL A 70 -15.88 -14.31 12.16
CA VAL A 70 -16.18 -12.96 12.66
C VAL A 70 -16.54 -12.07 11.48
N SER A 71 -17.51 -11.17 11.68
CA SER A 71 -17.94 -10.26 10.61
C SER A 71 -16.81 -9.33 10.15
N VAL A 72 -16.75 -9.05 8.84
CA VAL A 72 -15.78 -8.10 8.25
C VAL A 72 -15.80 -6.76 8.97
N MET A 73 -16.99 -6.29 9.40
CA MET A 73 -17.17 -5.01 10.07
C MET A 73 -16.54 -4.96 11.48
N GLU A 74 -16.54 -6.10 12.17
CA GLU A 74 -15.93 -6.19 13.49
C GLU A 74 -14.41 -6.23 13.39
N ILE A 75 -13.87 -7.01 12.45
CA ILE A 75 -12.42 -7.05 12.16
C ILE A 75 -11.93 -5.68 11.67
N SER A 76 -12.71 -5.04 10.79
CA SER A 76 -12.32 -3.77 10.16
C SER A 76 -12.13 -2.66 11.19
N ARG A 77 -12.94 -2.63 12.25
CA ARG A 77 -12.83 -1.64 13.34
C ARG A 77 -11.47 -1.68 14.02
N TYR A 78 -10.90 -2.87 14.20
CA TYR A 78 -9.55 -3.02 14.76
C TYR A 78 -8.46 -2.70 13.73
N ALA A 79 -8.70 -3.02 12.46
CA ALA A 79 -7.76 -2.75 11.36
C ALA A 79 -7.53 -1.25 11.12
N VAL A 80 -8.47 -0.36 11.45
CA VAL A 80 -8.33 1.10 11.28
C VAL A 80 -7.03 1.63 11.91
N THR A 81 -6.68 1.15 13.11
CA THR A 81 -5.47 1.59 13.83
C THR A 81 -4.20 1.19 13.08
N PHE A 82 -4.19 -0.01 12.48
CA PHE A 82 -3.08 -0.50 11.67
C PHE A 82 -2.95 0.28 10.36
N VAL A 83 -4.06 0.55 9.68
CA VAL A 83 -4.10 1.38 8.47
C VAL A 83 -3.53 2.76 8.74
N PHE A 84 -3.96 3.40 9.83
CA PHE A 84 -3.46 4.72 10.21
C PHE A 84 -1.95 4.71 10.49
N THR A 85 -1.47 3.69 11.20
CA THR A 85 -0.04 3.54 11.50
C THR A 85 0.77 3.34 10.22
N MET A 86 0.31 2.50 9.30
CA MET A 86 0.99 2.30 8.02
C MET A 86 0.91 3.53 7.11
N LEU A 87 -0.18 4.30 7.16
CA LEU A 87 -0.27 5.59 6.47
C LEU A 87 0.83 6.54 6.92
N ILE A 88 1.11 6.62 8.22
CA ILE A 88 2.21 7.42 8.74
C ILE A 88 3.55 6.91 8.20
N VAL A 89 3.76 5.58 8.23
CA VAL A 89 5.00 4.97 7.72
C VAL A 89 5.22 5.26 6.24
N VAL A 90 4.20 5.13 5.40
CA VAL A 90 4.35 5.37 3.96
C VAL A 90 4.57 6.85 3.63
N LEU A 91 3.98 7.76 4.41
CA LEU A 91 4.26 9.19 4.28
C LEU A 91 5.70 9.50 4.67
N ILE A 92 6.18 8.94 5.79
CA ILE A 92 7.58 9.08 6.20
C ILE A 92 8.51 8.56 5.10
N LEU A 93 8.23 7.37 4.55
CA LEU A 93 9.01 6.84 3.42
C LEU A 93 8.98 7.81 2.23
N ALA A 94 7.80 8.25 1.80
CA ALA A 94 7.64 9.12 0.63
C ALA A 94 8.42 10.45 0.71
N PHE A 95 8.60 11.00 1.92
CA PHE A 95 9.30 12.27 2.14
C PHE A 95 10.75 12.09 2.62
N VAL A 96 11.15 10.91 3.05
CA VAL A 96 12.50 10.62 3.57
C VAL A 96 13.13 9.47 2.77
N PRO A 97 13.65 9.75 1.56
CA PRO A 97 14.27 8.73 0.70
C PRO A 97 15.44 8.01 1.36
N ALA A 98 16.14 8.68 2.28
CA ALA A 98 17.24 8.09 3.04
C ALA A 98 16.82 6.79 3.75
N LEU A 99 15.57 6.67 4.24
CA LEU A 99 15.12 5.43 4.89
C LEU A 99 15.12 4.22 3.93
N SER A 100 14.90 4.45 2.64
CA SER A 100 14.94 3.41 1.62
C SER A 100 16.31 3.25 0.97
N LEU A 101 17.12 4.30 0.96
CA LEU A 101 18.37 4.37 0.20
C LEU A 101 19.62 4.34 1.09
N TRP A 102 19.50 4.34 2.42
CA TRP A 102 20.66 4.49 3.31
C TRP A 102 21.71 3.38 3.19
N LEU A 103 21.33 2.19 2.69
CA LEU A 103 22.26 1.08 2.46
C LEU A 103 22.97 1.13 1.10
N LEU A 104 22.54 2.04 0.19
CA LEU A 104 23.16 2.29 -1.11
C LEU A 104 24.23 3.37 -0.99
#